data_AF-A0A521PJ05-F1
#
_entry.id   AF-A0A521PJ05-F1
#
_cell.length_a   1.000
_cell.length_b   1.000
_cell.length_c   1.000
_cell.angle_alpha   90.00
_cell.angle_beta   90.00
_cell.angle_gamma   90.00
#
_symmetry.space_group_name_H-M   'P 1'
#
loop_
_entity.id
_entity.type
_entity.pdbx_description
1 polymer ?
#
loop_
_entity_poly.entity_id
_entity_poly.type
_entity_poly.pdbx_seq_one_letter_code
_entity_poly.pdbx_strand_id
1 'polypeptide(L)'
;MPAGGRVGSRVSLRYQLADSETEAFTDVVGHIEALTPLVVVRTKSGERVEVRPADVMSVRELSHAPVRNSEIRAVEHAAALAWPGTEHRWV
;
A
#
# COMPACT_ATOMS: atom_id res chain seq x y z
N MET A 1 -16.51 -12.49 -7.72
CA MET A 1 -15.38 -11.66 -7.23
C MET A 1 -14.19 -12.57 -7.02
N PRO A 2 -13.10 -12.47 -7.80
CA PRO A 2 -11.93 -13.30 -7.55
C PRO A 2 -11.42 -13.04 -6.12
N ALA A 3 -11.19 -14.11 -5.36
CA ALA A 3 -10.76 -14.06 -3.98
C ALA A 3 -9.32 -13.52 -3.90
N GLY A 4 -9.14 -12.22 -3.59
CA GLY A 4 -7.79 -11.63 -3.59
C GLY A 4 -7.53 -10.52 -2.59
N GLY A 5 -8.51 -10.05 -1.81
CA GLY A 5 -8.28 -9.05 -0.76
C GLY A 5 -9.56 -8.37 -0.27
N ARG A 6 -9.50 -7.73 0.90
CA ARG A 6 -10.55 -6.87 1.46
C ARG A 6 -10.06 -5.43 1.51
N VAL A 7 -10.95 -4.48 1.82
CA VAL A 7 -10.53 -3.10 2.14
C VAL A 7 -9.45 -3.12 3.22
N GLY A 8 -8.33 -2.43 2.95
CA GLY A 8 -7.13 -2.43 3.77
C GLY A 8 -6.08 -3.49 3.41
N SER A 9 -6.40 -4.52 2.63
CA SER A 9 -5.41 -5.49 2.15
C SER A 9 -4.42 -4.82 1.19
N ARG A 10 -3.13 -5.13 1.33
CA ARG A 10 -2.12 -4.79 0.34
C ARG A 10 -2.19 -5.81 -0.79
N VAL A 11 -2.37 -5.36 -2.02
CA VAL A 11 -2.54 -6.24 -3.18
C VAL A 11 -1.67 -5.81 -4.36
N SER A 12 -1.37 -6.79 -5.23
CA SER A 12 -1.02 -6.55 -6.63
C SER A 12 -2.28 -6.82 -7.46
N LEU A 13 -2.75 -5.80 -8.17
CA LEU A 13 -3.95 -5.88 -8.99
C LEU A 13 -3.57 -5.70 -10.46
N ARG A 14 -3.90 -6.69 -11.27
CA ARG A 14 -3.77 -6.63 -12.73
C ARG A 14 -5.10 -6.24 -13.35
N TYR A 15 -5.09 -5.25 -14.21
CA TYR A 15 -6.30 -4.78 -14.91
C TYR A 15 -6.03 -4.46 -16.37
N GLN A 16 -7.10 -4.51 -17.15
CA GLN A 16 -7.10 -4.07 -18.54
C GLN A 16 -7.27 -2.56 -18.60
N LEU A 17 -6.49 -1.91 -19.46
CA LEU A 17 -6.63 -0.48 -19.69
C LEU A 17 -7.87 -0.22 -20.55
N ALA A 18 -8.79 0.58 -20.03
CA ALA A 18 -9.99 0.99 -20.76
C ALA A 18 -9.61 1.66 -22.10
N ASP A 19 -10.37 1.35 -23.15
CA ASP A 19 -10.22 1.93 -24.49
C ASP A 19 -8.86 1.68 -25.16
N SER A 20 -8.16 0.62 -24.76
CA SER A 20 -6.94 0.20 -25.44
C SER A 20 -7.27 -0.56 -26.75
N GLU A 21 -6.84 -0.02 -27.90
CA GLU A 21 -7.03 -0.64 -29.23
C GLU A 21 -6.32 -2.00 -29.34
N THR A 22 -5.25 -2.17 -28.57
CA THR A 22 -4.54 -3.44 -28.34
C THR A 22 -4.84 -3.87 -26.91
N GLU A 23 -5.10 -5.15 -26.64
CA GLU A 23 -5.30 -5.67 -25.27
C GLU A 23 -4.11 -5.33 -24.36
N ALA A 24 -4.18 -4.16 -23.72
CA ALA A 24 -3.14 -3.62 -22.88
C ALA A 24 -3.49 -3.88 -21.42
N PHE A 25 -2.58 -4.55 -20.71
CA PHE A 25 -2.73 -4.85 -19.29
C PHE A 25 -1.72 -4.06 -18.48
N THR A 26 -2.12 -3.62 -17.29
CA THR A 26 -1.25 -2.92 -16.34
C THR A 26 -1.43 -3.52 -14.94
N ASP A 27 -0.38 -3.42 -14.13
CA ASP A 27 -0.37 -3.86 -12.74
C ASP A 27 -0.23 -2.65 -11.80
N VAL A 28 -0.98 -2.66 -10.71
CA VAL A 28 -0.87 -1.68 -9.62
C VAL A 28 -0.65 -2.39 -8.29
N VAL A 29 0.29 -1.89 -7.50
CA VAL A 29 0.56 -2.39 -6.14
C VAL A 29 0.18 -1.31 -5.13
N GLY A 30 -0.71 -1.66 -4.19
CA GLY A 30 -1.21 -0.71 -3.21
C GLY A 30 -2.15 -1.34 -2.21
N HIS A 31 -2.88 -0.51 -1.47
CA HIS A 31 -3.91 -0.95 -0.53
C HIS A 31 -5.30 -0.72 -1.12
N ILE A 32 -6.19 -1.69 -0.97
CA ILE A 32 -7.58 -1.55 -1.39
C ILE A 32 -8.28 -0.54 -0.46
N GLU A 33 -8.82 0.54 -1.03
CA GLU A 33 -9.65 1.52 -0.29
C GLU A 33 -11.14 1.26 -0.48
N ALA A 34 -11.55 0.78 -1.66
CA ALA A 34 -12.93 0.42 -1.95
C ALA A 34 -12.99 -0.73 -2.97
N LEU A 35 -14.09 -1.48 -2.94
CA LEU A 35 -14.38 -2.57 -3.87
C LEU A 35 -15.64 -2.31 -4.72
N THR A 36 -16.48 -1.36 -4.31
CA THR A 36 -17.73 -1.00 -4.97
C THR A 36 -17.97 0.51 -4.87
N PRO A 37 -18.49 1.19 -5.91
CA PRO A 37 -18.81 0.64 -7.24
C PRO A 37 -17.56 0.38 -8.10
N LEU A 38 -16.43 0.98 -7.74
CA LEU A 38 -15.12 0.79 -8.36
C LEU A 38 -14.17 0.11 -7.38
N VAL A 39 -13.20 -0.62 -7.93
CA VAL A 39 -12.07 -1.10 -7.15
C VAL A 39 -11.04 0.04 -7.09
N VAL A 40 -10.81 0.56 -5.89
CA VAL A 40 -9.90 1.69 -5.65
C VAL A 40 -8.67 1.17 -4.92
N VAL A 41 -7.50 1.38 -5.52
CA VAL A 41 -6.20 1.01 -4.93
C VAL A 41 -5.38 2.28 -4.70
N ARG A 42 -4.97 2.50 -3.44
CA ARG A 42 -3.99 3.55 -3.11
C ARG A 42 -2.58 3.00 -3.17
N THR A 43 -1.76 3.55 -4.05
CA THR A 43 -0.37 3.16 -4.25
C THR A 43 0.51 3.64 -3.09
N LYS A 44 1.78 3.19 -3.05
CA LYS A 44 2.76 3.64 -2.05
C LYS A 44 3.04 5.16 -2.13
N SER A 45 2.93 5.77 -3.32
CA SER A 45 3.09 7.23 -3.49
C SER A 45 1.86 8.03 -3.05
N GLY A 46 0.76 7.37 -2.69
CA GLY A 46 -0.48 8.01 -2.29
C GLY A 46 -1.46 8.27 -3.42
N GLU A 47 -1.10 7.91 -4.66
CA GLU A 47 -2.00 7.99 -5.81
C GLU A 47 -3.15 6.98 -5.70
N ARG A 48 -4.34 7.36 -6.15
CA ARG A 48 -5.50 6.49 -6.24
C ARG A 48 -5.70 6.01 -7.68
N VAL A 49 -5.69 4.71 -7.86
CA VAL A 49 -6.02 4.05 -9.13
C VAL A 49 -7.42 3.46 -8.99
N GLU A 50 -8.33 3.91 -9.86
CA GLU A 50 -9.72 3.45 -9.90
C GLU A 50 -9.91 2.52 -11.10
N VAL A 51 -10.43 1.33 -10.85
CA VAL A 51 -10.61 0.28 -11.87
C VAL A 51 -12.04 -0.23 -11.79
N ARG A 52 -12.71 -0.39 -12.94
CA ARG A 52 -14.02 -1.02 -12.97
C ARG A 52 -13.87 -2.50 -12.59
N PRO A 53 -14.77 -3.08 -11.79
CA PRO A 53 -14.67 -4.49 -11.42
C PRO A 53 -14.62 -5.45 -12.62
N ALA A 54 -15.19 -5.07 -13.76
CA ALA A 54 -15.16 -5.83 -15.01
C ALA A 54 -13.77 -5.86 -15.68
N ASP A 55 -12.94 -4.84 -15.45
CA ASP A 55 -11.61 -4.71 -16.07
C ASP A 55 -10.52 -5.38 -15.21
N VAL A 56 -10.86 -5.91 -14.03
CA VAL A 56 -9.93 -6.58 -13.12
C VAL A 56 -9.67 -8.01 -13.57
N MET A 57 -8.42 -8.29 -13.95
CA MET A 57 -8.01 -9.60 -14.44
C MET A 57 -7.56 -10.53 -13.30
N SER A 58 -6.80 -10.00 -12.34
CA SER A 58 -6.41 -10.77 -11.16
C SER A 58 -6.07 -9.87 -9.98
N VAL A 59 -6.26 -10.40 -8.78
CA VAL A 59 -5.89 -9.74 -7.52
C VAL A 59 -5.10 -10.74 -6.69
N ARG A 60 -3.91 -10.34 -6.26
CA ARG A 60 -3.05 -11.13 -5.37
C ARG A 60 -2.81 -10.35 -4.08
N GLU A 61 -3.24 -10.90 -2.95
CA GLU A 61 -2.88 -10.37 -1.64
C GLU A 61 -1.38 -10.52 -1.40
N LEU A 62 -0.77 -9.45 -0.90
CA LEU A 62 0.64 -9.38 -0.56
C LEU A 62 0.77 -9.25 0.96
N SER A 63 1.91 -9.70 1.49
CA SER A 63 2.28 -9.40 2.86
C SER A 63 2.44 -7.89 3.07
N HIS A 64 2.38 -7.48 4.34
CA HIS A 64 2.70 -6.11 4.76
C HIS A 64 4.07 -5.67 4.23
N ALA A 65 4.21 -4.36 4.01
CA ALA A 65 5.48 -3.81 3.55
C ALA A 65 6.57 -4.10 4.60
N PRO A 66 7.75 -4.61 4.18
CA PRO A 66 8.84 -4.81 5.11
C PRO A 66 9.32 -3.46 5.65
N VAL A 67 9.61 -3.41 6.95
CA VAL A 67 10.26 -2.26 7.59
C VAL A 67 11.77 -2.49 7.54
N ARG A 68 12.54 -1.55 6.99
CA ARG A 68 13.98 -1.67 6.91
C ARG A 68 14.62 -1.32 8.24
N ASN A 69 15.75 -1.97 8.56
CA ASN A 69 16.55 -1.62 9.73
C ASN A 69 16.91 -0.13 9.76
N SER A 70 17.22 0.48 8.62
CA SER A 70 17.52 1.91 8.54
C SER A 70 16.34 2.81 8.95
N GLU A 71 15.10 2.41 8.66
CA GLU A 71 13.89 3.14 9.06
C GLU A 71 13.68 3.04 10.57
N ILE A 72 13.92 1.86 11.15
CA ILE A 72 13.91 1.64 12.60
C ILE A 72 14.97 2.54 13.27
N ARG A 73 16.22 2.49 12.80
CA ARG A 73 17.32 3.31 13.33
C ARG A 73 17.06 4.81 13.21
N ALA A 74 16.44 5.25 12.13
CA ALA A 74 16.08 6.66 11.94
C ALA A 74 15.08 7.14 12.99
N VAL A 75 14.04 6.34 13.28
CA VAL A 75 13.05 6.66 14.32
C VAL A 75 13.68 6.62 15.72
N GLU A 76 14.49 5.61 16.03
CA GLU A 76 15.22 5.52 17.29
C GLU A 76 16.13 6.74 17.52
N HIS A 77 16.86 7.14 16.49
CA HIS A 77 17.74 8.31 16.55
C HIS A 77 16.95 9.61 16.77
N ALA A 78 15.86 9.80 16.03
CA ALA A 78 14.98 10.95 16.21
C ALA A 78 14.38 11.00 17.62
N ALA A 79 13.98 9.85 18.18
CA ALA A 79 13.48 9.76 19.54
C ALA A 79 14.55 10.11 20.59
N ALA A 80 15.80 9.65 20.41
CA ALA A 80 16.91 10.00 21.28
C ALA A 80 17.22 11.51 21.26
N LEU A 81 17.15 12.14 20.08
CA LEU A 81 17.33 13.60 19.95
C LEU A 81 16.17 14.41 20.55
N ALA A 82 14.94 13.88 20.46
CA ALA A 82 13.76 14.55 20.98
C ALA A 82 13.56 14.38 22.50
N TRP A 83 14.37 13.53 23.15
CA TRP A 83 14.23 13.26 24.58
C TRP A 83 14.74 14.44 25.42
N PRO A 84 13.92 15.07 26.28
CA PRO A 84 14.27 16.29 27.00
C PRO A 84 15.29 16.12 28.15
N GLY A 85 15.80 14.90 28.37
CA GLY A 85 16.74 14.58 29.44
C GLY A 85 16.05 14.57 30.81
N THR A 86 15.80 13.40 31.37
CA THR A 86 15.53 13.29 32.81
C THR A 86 16.87 13.33 33.51
N GLU A 87 17.15 14.41 34.24
CA GLU A 87 18.34 14.52 35.08
C GLU A 87 18.47 13.27 35.97
N HIS A 88 19.58 12.54 35.84
CA HIS A 88 19.86 11.37 36.65
C HIS A 88 20.91 11.77 37.70
N ARG A 89 20.49 11.93 38.95
CA ARG A 89 21.40 12.14 40.09
C ARG A 89 21.47 10.85 40.88
N TRP A 90 22.67 10.30 41.02
CA TRP A 90 22.95 9.25 42.01
C TRP A 90 22.77 9.84 43.41
N VAL A 91 21.93 9.21 44.23
CA VAL A 91 21.76 9.52 45.65
C VAL A 91 22.51 8.48 46.46
#